data_AF-X0V241-F1
#
_entry.id   AF-X0V241-F1
#
_cell.length_a   1.000
_cell.length_b   1.000
_cell.length_c   1.000
_cell.angle_alpha   90.00
_cell.angle_beta   90.00
_cell.angle_gamma   90.00
#
_symmetry.space_group_name_H-M   'P 1'
#
loop_
_entity.id
_entity.type
_entity.pdbx_description
1 polymer ?
#
loop_
_entity_poly.entity_id
_entity_poly.type
_entity_poly.pdbx_seq_one_letter_code
_entity_poly.pdbx_strand_id
1 'polypeptide(L)'
;RRELNIRESVAGVEYTAGGVKYKREYFSSYPNQVLVARLTADKPGSYTGKITFSDAHSAKVTAEKNKITASGKLNNGLQFETQVLVLNQGGSVKAEGSEIKFAKADSLTILLGADTDYLGNYEKKWRQEHPHELLNKQLAAAAGKSYESLRSAHVKDHQSLFNRVDLDTGKTAAKIALLGTNERLAAYKGGAKDPELESLFFQYGRYLLIGSSRPGCLPANLQGIWNQKNNAPWHSDYHTNINIQMNYWPAEQTNLAECHEPLIDMIE
;
A
#
# COMPACT_ATOMS: atom_id res chain seq x y z
N ARG A 1 19.22 4.88 -2.11
CA ARG A 1 18.75 3.86 -1.13
C ARG A 1 17.26 3.66 -1.30
N ARG A 2 16.77 2.42 -1.19
CA ARG A 2 15.34 2.11 -1.04
C ARG A 2 15.15 1.16 0.12
N GLU A 3 14.03 1.23 0.81
CA GLU A 3 13.73 0.37 1.96
C GLU A 3 12.24 0.19 2.14
N LEU A 4 11.89 -0.86 2.89
CA LEU A 4 10.58 -1.05 3.47
C LEU A 4 10.78 -1.17 4.99
N ASN A 5 10.34 -0.16 5.73
CA ASN A 5 10.34 -0.21 7.18
C ASN A 5 9.08 -0.96 7.64
N ILE A 6 9.20 -2.27 7.87
CA ILE A 6 8.07 -3.12 8.27
C ILE A 6 7.54 -2.79 9.68
N ARG A 7 8.32 -2.10 10.52
CA ARG A 7 7.89 -1.65 11.85
C ARG A 7 6.98 -0.42 11.79
N GLU A 8 7.11 0.38 10.74
CA GLU A 8 6.26 1.55 10.50
C GLU A 8 5.25 1.33 9.36
N SER A 9 5.41 0.26 8.58
CA SER A 9 4.69 0.03 7.32
C SER A 9 4.83 1.21 6.36
N VAL A 10 6.07 1.68 6.18
CA VAL A 10 6.41 2.80 5.28
C VAL A 10 7.54 2.37 4.34
N ALA A 11 7.31 2.49 3.04
CA ALA A 11 8.35 2.32 2.04
C ALA A 11 9.05 3.65 1.75
N GLY A 12 10.37 3.62 1.62
CA GLY A 12 11.22 4.81 1.48
C GLY A 12 12.15 4.73 0.28
N VAL A 13 12.37 5.86 -0.38
CA VAL A 13 13.39 6.02 -1.43
C VAL A 13 14.14 7.33 -1.20
N GLU A 14 15.47 7.27 -1.16
CA GLU A 14 16.36 8.44 -1.10
C GLU A 14 17.43 8.39 -2.19
N TYR A 15 17.66 9.51 -2.86
CA TYR A 15 18.71 9.65 -3.87
C TYR A 15 19.11 11.12 -4.04
N THR A 16 20.26 11.36 -4.66
CA THR A 16 20.73 12.69 -5.05
C THR A 16 20.81 12.77 -6.57
N ALA A 17 20.27 13.83 -7.15
CA ALA A 17 20.39 14.12 -8.58
C ALA A 17 20.56 15.62 -8.78
N GLY A 18 21.51 16.03 -9.64
CA GLY A 18 21.79 17.45 -9.89
C GLY A 18 22.15 18.25 -8.63
N GLY A 19 22.76 17.62 -7.63
CA GLY A 19 23.08 18.25 -6.35
C GLY A 19 21.85 18.57 -5.47
N VAL A 20 20.71 17.93 -5.71
CA VAL A 20 19.49 17.99 -4.89
C VAL A 20 19.25 16.62 -4.26
N LYS A 21 19.03 16.58 -2.94
CA LYS A 21 18.62 15.35 -2.24
C LYS A 21 17.10 15.22 -2.30
N TYR A 22 16.63 14.08 -2.78
CA TYR A 22 15.22 13.72 -2.87
C TYR A 22 14.89 12.60 -1.89
N LYS A 23 13.71 12.70 -1.27
CA LYS A 23 13.12 11.65 -0.42
C LYS A 23 11.68 11.38 -0.84
N ARG A 24 11.33 10.10 -0.92
CA ARG A 24 9.97 9.63 -1.18
C ARG A 24 9.54 8.66 -0.10
N GLU A 25 8.33 8.83 0.41
CA GLU A 25 7.70 7.91 1.39
C GLU A 25 6.34 7.45 0.86
N TYR A 26 6.01 6.17 1.08
CA TYR A 26 4.77 5.55 0.63
C TYR A 26 4.16 4.69 1.74
N PHE A 27 2.85 4.82 1.96
CA PHE A 27 2.11 3.94 2.87
C PHE A 27 0.62 3.89 2.52
N SER A 28 -0.06 2.81 2.90
CA SER A 28 -1.51 2.65 2.76
C SER A 28 -2.17 2.74 4.14
N SER A 29 -2.87 3.84 4.40
CA SER A 29 -3.38 4.16 5.73
C SER A 29 -4.74 3.54 5.97
N TYR A 30 -4.81 2.50 6.82
CA TYR A 30 -6.08 1.91 7.25
C TYR A 30 -6.99 2.93 7.96
N PRO A 31 -6.52 3.78 8.90
CA PRO A 31 -7.39 4.76 9.56
C PRO A 31 -7.96 5.86 8.64
N ASN A 32 -7.30 6.14 7.52
CA ASN A 32 -7.70 7.21 6.59
C ASN A 32 -8.23 6.69 5.26
N GLN A 33 -8.18 5.38 5.02
CA GLN A 33 -8.67 4.70 3.82
C GLN A 33 -8.10 5.30 2.51
N VAL A 34 -6.80 5.66 2.53
CA VAL A 34 -6.09 6.20 1.36
C VAL A 34 -4.65 5.70 1.33
N LEU A 35 -4.12 5.50 0.13
CA LEU A 35 -2.68 5.40 -0.12
C LEU A 35 -2.09 6.81 -0.19
N VAL A 36 -0.95 6.99 0.48
CA VAL A 36 -0.23 8.26 0.55
C VAL A 36 1.16 8.10 -0.04
N ALA A 37 1.53 8.98 -0.96
CA ALA A 37 2.91 9.16 -1.40
C ALA A 37 3.37 10.59 -1.13
N ARG A 38 4.50 10.74 -0.44
CA ARG A 38 5.11 12.03 -0.12
C ARG A 38 6.44 12.16 -0.83
N LEU A 39 6.59 13.20 -1.64
CA LEU A 39 7.80 13.50 -2.41
C LEU A 39 8.37 14.83 -1.91
N THR A 40 9.63 14.84 -1.47
CA THR A 40 10.30 16.02 -0.90
C THR A 40 11.71 16.16 -1.47
N ALA A 41 12.18 17.41 -1.54
CA ALA A 41 13.53 17.76 -1.94
C ALA A 41 14.15 18.73 -0.92
N ASP A 42 15.47 18.71 -0.78
CA ASP A 42 16.20 19.62 0.12
C ASP A 42 16.40 21.04 -0.43
N LYS A 43 15.99 21.29 -1.68
CA LYS A 43 15.96 22.62 -2.30
C LYS A 43 14.54 22.97 -2.77
N PRO A 44 14.00 24.14 -2.40
CA PRO A 44 12.72 24.63 -2.92
C PRO A 44 12.67 24.63 -4.46
N GLY A 45 11.50 24.38 -5.02
CA GLY A 45 11.26 24.41 -6.46
C GLY A 45 11.82 23.23 -7.27
N SER A 46 12.30 22.17 -6.61
CA SER A 46 13.03 21.07 -7.26
C SER A 46 12.15 20.03 -7.98
N TYR A 47 10.83 20.10 -7.84
CA TYR A 47 9.90 19.20 -8.53
C TYR A 47 9.21 19.90 -9.70
N THR A 48 9.50 19.42 -10.91
CA THR A 48 8.75 19.73 -12.14
C THR A 48 8.55 18.43 -12.91
N GLY A 49 7.33 18.17 -13.37
CA GLY A 49 7.00 16.92 -14.03
C GLY A 49 5.51 16.72 -14.22
N LYS A 50 5.14 15.44 -14.33
CA LYS A 50 3.75 15.03 -14.51
C LYS A 50 3.42 13.74 -13.76
N ILE A 51 2.15 13.59 -13.40
CA ILE A 51 1.55 12.36 -12.89
C ILE A 51 0.53 11.89 -13.93
N THR A 52 0.66 10.63 -14.32
CA THR A 52 -0.25 9.93 -15.23
C THR A 52 -0.82 8.72 -14.51
N PHE A 53 -2.05 8.33 -14.85
CA PHE A 53 -2.65 7.09 -14.40
C PHE A 53 -2.86 6.15 -15.58
N SER A 54 -2.47 4.89 -15.42
CA SER A 54 -2.63 3.85 -16.43
C SER A 54 -3.39 2.70 -15.82
N ASP A 55 -4.56 2.41 -16.38
CA ASP A 55 -5.44 1.35 -15.91
C ASP A 55 -5.27 0.07 -16.74
N ALA A 56 -5.28 -1.09 -16.08
CA ALA A 56 -5.11 -2.38 -16.73
C ALA A 56 -6.40 -2.91 -17.40
N HIS A 57 -7.54 -2.27 -17.15
CA HIS A 57 -8.87 -2.65 -17.65
C HIS A 57 -9.45 -1.57 -18.59
N SER A 58 -8.60 -0.69 -19.13
CA SER A 58 -8.99 0.37 -20.06
C SER A 58 -10.06 1.33 -19.51
N ALA A 59 -10.02 1.62 -18.21
CA ALA A 59 -10.87 2.64 -17.60
C ALA A 59 -10.75 3.99 -18.30
N LYS A 60 -11.84 4.76 -18.29
CA LYS A 60 -11.84 6.15 -18.76
C LYS A 60 -11.09 7.01 -17.75
N VAL A 61 -9.98 7.59 -18.18
CA VAL A 61 -9.15 8.48 -17.36
C VAL A 61 -9.42 9.95 -17.70
N THR A 62 -9.80 10.74 -16.71
CA THR A 62 -9.95 12.20 -16.81
C THR A 62 -9.13 12.89 -15.74
N ALA A 63 -8.76 14.15 -15.98
CA ALA A 63 -8.13 14.99 -14.98
C ALA A 63 -8.82 16.36 -14.91
N GLU A 64 -9.05 16.83 -13.69
CA GLU A 64 -9.62 18.16 -13.43
C GLU A 64 -8.89 18.79 -12.23
N LYS A 65 -8.51 20.07 -12.35
CA LYS A 65 -7.76 20.82 -11.34
C LYS A 65 -6.49 20.09 -10.90
N ASN A 66 -6.52 19.37 -9.80
CA ASN A 66 -5.41 18.62 -9.24
C ASN A 66 -5.75 17.14 -8.99
N LYS A 67 -6.83 16.63 -9.59
CA LYS A 67 -7.32 15.27 -9.40
C LYS A 67 -7.41 14.52 -10.72
N ILE A 68 -6.95 13.27 -10.73
CA ILE A 68 -7.20 12.28 -11.78
C ILE A 68 -8.32 11.36 -11.30
N THR A 69 -9.28 11.04 -12.17
CA THR A 69 -10.29 10.01 -11.94
C THR A 69 -10.20 8.98 -13.06
N ALA A 70 -10.10 7.70 -12.69
CA ALA A 70 -10.17 6.57 -13.60
C ALA A 70 -11.35 5.70 -13.20
N SER A 71 -12.40 5.66 -14.02
CA SER A 71 -13.63 4.90 -13.75
C SER A 71 -13.90 3.91 -14.89
N GLY A 72 -14.31 2.70 -14.54
CA GLY A 72 -14.54 1.62 -15.48
C GLY A 72 -15.51 0.56 -14.98
N LYS A 73 -15.75 -0.43 -15.84
CA LYS A 73 -16.59 -1.58 -15.54
C LYS A 73 -15.95 -2.86 -16.08
N LEU A 74 -15.90 -3.90 -15.25
CA LEU A 74 -15.43 -5.22 -15.65
C LEU A 74 -16.50 -5.98 -16.45
N ASN A 75 -16.10 -7.07 -17.10
CA ASN A 75 -17.00 -7.91 -17.91
C ASN A 75 -18.19 -8.48 -17.12
N ASN A 76 -18.02 -8.71 -15.82
CA ASN A 76 -19.08 -9.19 -14.91
C ASN A 76 -19.97 -8.05 -14.36
N GLY A 77 -19.84 -6.84 -14.91
CA GLY A 77 -20.61 -5.67 -14.51
C GLY A 77 -20.15 -4.97 -13.24
N LEU A 78 -19.10 -5.45 -12.54
CA LEU A 78 -18.52 -4.77 -11.38
C LEU A 78 -17.94 -3.42 -11.82
N GLN A 79 -18.40 -2.34 -11.19
CA GLN A 79 -17.89 -0.99 -11.43
C GLN A 79 -16.73 -0.71 -10.48
N PHE A 80 -15.74 0.03 -10.95
CA PHE A 80 -14.58 0.40 -10.17
C PHE A 80 -14.17 1.84 -10.47
N GLU A 81 -13.60 2.50 -9.47
CA GLU A 81 -13.02 3.81 -9.63
C GLU A 81 -11.75 3.96 -8.81
N THR A 82 -10.77 4.67 -9.38
CA THR A 82 -9.59 5.18 -8.68
C THR A 82 -9.54 6.69 -8.84
N GLN A 83 -9.30 7.39 -7.73
CA GLN A 83 -9.09 8.82 -7.70
C GLN A 83 -7.70 9.13 -7.14
N VAL A 84 -6.95 9.99 -7.84
CA VAL A 84 -5.60 10.43 -7.44
C VAL A 84 -5.61 11.94 -7.26
N LEU A 85 -5.49 12.41 -6.02
CA LEU A 85 -5.43 13.82 -5.66
C LEU A 85 -3.98 14.25 -5.42
N VAL A 86 -3.54 15.31 -6.09
CA VAL A 86 -2.17 15.83 -6.01
C VAL A 86 -2.17 17.16 -5.27
N LEU A 87 -1.51 17.21 -4.12
CA LEU A 87 -1.32 18.42 -3.32
C LEU A 87 0.15 18.85 -3.41
N ASN A 88 0.41 20.16 -3.43
CA ASN A 88 1.76 20.72 -3.49
C ASN A 88 2.01 21.76 -2.41
N GLN A 89 3.27 21.86 -2.00
CA GLN A 89 3.82 23.05 -1.35
C GLN A 89 4.78 23.73 -2.32
N GLY A 90 4.64 25.05 -2.47
CA GLY A 90 5.36 25.82 -3.49
C GLY A 90 4.93 25.44 -4.92
N GLY A 91 5.27 26.29 -5.89
CA GLY A 91 5.00 26.02 -7.30
C GLY A 91 3.52 25.92 -7.66
N SER A 92 3.20 25.10 -8.67
CA SER A 92 1.84 24.91 -9.17
C SER A 92 1.54 23.45 -9.53
N VAL A 93 0.25 23.11 -9.49
CA VAL A 93 -0.34 21.84 -9.94
C VAL A 93 -1.56 22.16 -10.78
N LYS A 94 -1.69 21.54 -11.95
CA LYS A 94 -2.86 21.71 -12.83
C LYS A 94 -3.10 20.46 -13.69
N ALA A 95 -4.35 20.25 -14.06
CA ALA A 95 -4.74 19.25 -15.04
C ALA A 95 -4.39 19.73 -16.46
N GLU A 96 -3.90 18.81 -17.29
CA GLU A 96 -3.62 19.02 -18.70
C GLU A 96 -3.96 17.72 -19.45
N GLY A 97 -5.08 17.70 -20.18
CA GLY A 97 -5.61 16.46 -20.75
C GLY A 97 -6.03 15.47 -19.67
N SER A 98 -5.46 14.26 -19.67
CA SER A 98 -5.71 13.20 -18.68
C SER A 98 -4.58 13.07 -17.64
N GLU A 99 -3.66 14.04 -17.58
CA GLU A 99 -2.53 14.05 -16.65
C GLU A 99 -2.53 15.28 -15.75
N ILE A 100 -1.80 15.19 -14.64
CA ILE A 100 -1.53 16.32 -13.74
C ILE A 100 -0.11 16.80 -13.98
N LYS A 101 0.04 18.06 -14.37
CA LYS A 101 1.32 18.76 -14.46
C LYS A 101 1.63 19.45 -13.15
N PHE A 102 2.88 19.41 -12.73
CA PHE A 102 3.37 20.21 -11.62
C PHE A 102 4.68 20.89 -11.99
N ALA A 103 4.89 22.11 -11.49
CA ALA A 103 6.07 22.91 -11.81
C ALA A 103 6.58 23.64 -10.57
N LYS A 104 7.90 23.61 -10.39
CA LYS A 104 8.63 24.27 -9.30
C LYS A 104 8.01 24.04 -7.92
N ALA A 105 7.55 22.82 -7.65
CA ALA A 105 7.05 22.45 -6.33
C ALA A 105 8.22 22.11 -5.39
N ASP A 106 8.06 22.46 -4.11
CA ASP A 106 9.00 22.10 -3.04
C ASP A 106 8.77 20.64 -2.62
N SER A 107 7.50 20.27 -2.56
CA SER A 107 7.08 18.90 -2.25
C SER A 107 5.69 18.61 -2.79
N LEU A 108 5.39 17.31 -2.94
CA LEU A 108 4.09 16.81 -3.34
C LEU A 108 3.58 15.80 -2.30
N THR A 109 2.29 15.89 -1.99
CA THR A 109 1.55 14.81 -1.33
C THR A 109 0.51 14.29 -2.31
N ILE A 110 0.63 13.01 -2.68
CA ILE A 110 -0.28 12.33 -3.58
C ILE A 110 -1.14 11.40 -2.71
N LEU A 111 -2.45 11.58 -2.80
CA LEU A 111 -3.44 10.74 -2.13
C LEU A 111 -4.18 9.92 -3.19
N LEU A 112 -4.27 8.61 -2.98
CA LEU A 112 -4.96 7.70 -3.88
C LEU A 112 -6.02 6.93 -3.10
N GLY A 113 -7.26 7.03 -3.56
CA GLY A 113 -8.38 6.19 -3.14
C GLY A 113 -8.81 5.32 -4.31
N ALA A 114 -9.12 4.06 -4.05
CA ALA A 114 -9.63 3.12 -5.05
C ALA A 114 -10.65 2.20 -4.41
N ASP A 115 -11.76 1.96 -5.09
CA ASP A 115 -12.81 1.07 -4.61
C ASP A 115 -13.67 0.55 -5.78
N THR A 116 -14.57 -0.38 -5.48
CA THR A 116 -15.53 -0.97 -6.40
C THR A 116 -16.94 -0.85 -5.86
N ASP A 117 -17.94 -1.16 -6.69
CA ASP A 117 -19.31 -1.35 -6.22
C ASP A 117 -19.54 -2.76 -5.62
N TYR A 118 -18.47 -3.50 -5.26
CA TYR A 118 -18.58 -4.77 -4.54
C TYR A 118 -19.16 -4.57 -3.14
N LEU A 119 -20.02 -5.50 -2.74
CA LEU A 119 -20.51 -5.61 -1.37
C LEU A 119 -20.53 -7.08 -0.97
N GLY A 120 -20.04 -7.43 0.22
CA GLY A 120 -20.12 -8.79 0.77
C GLY A 120 -21.54 -9.18 1.21
N ASN A 121 -22.51 -9.15 0.30
CA ASN A 121 -23.92 -9.43 0.61
C ASN A 121 -24.59 -10.15 -0.58
N TYR A 122 -24.99 -11.40 -0.33
CA TYR A 122 -25.62 -12.26 -1.34
C TYR A 122 -27.00 -11.75 -1.80
N GLU A 123 -27.84 -11.28 -0.86
CA GLU A 123 -29.19 -10.78 -1.18
C GLU A 123 -29.15 -9.56 -2.10
N LYS A 124 -28.10 -8.73 -1.96
CA LYS A 124 -27.80 -7.58 -2.83
C LYS A 124 -26.98 -7.95 -4.07
N LYS A 125 -26.84 -9.26 -4.37
CA LYS A 125 -26.11 -9.79 -5.54
C LYS A 125 -24.66 -9.28 -5.62
N TRP A 126 -24.02 -9.12 -4.46
CA TRP A 126 -22.66 -8.65 -4.34
C TRP A 126 -22.40 -7.24 -4.88
N ARG A 127 -23.42 -6.38 -4.87
CA ARG A 127 -23.35 -5.01 -5.40
C ARG A 127 -23.89 -3.97 -4.43
N GLN A 128 -23.33 -2.78 -4.51
CA GLN A 128 -23.80 -1.55 -3.85
C GLN A 128 -23.72 -0.37 -4.83
N GLU A 129 -23.87 0.85 -4.31
CA GLU A 129 -23.73 2.07 -5.10
C GLU A 129 -22.31 2.24 -5.62
N HIS A 130 -22.16 2.95 -6.75
CA HIS A 130 -20.86 3.27 -7.32
C HIS A 130 -19.99 4.05 -6.31
N PRO A 131 -18.68 3.73 -6.15
CA PRO A 131 -17.85 4.25 -5.06
C PRO A 131 -17.46 5.74 -5.16
N HIS A 132 -17.99 6.48 -6.15
CA HIS A 132 -17.52 7.84 -6.47
C HIS A 132 -17.61 8.80 -5.28
N GLU A 133 -18.76 8.82 -4.61
CA GLU A 133 -18.98 9.71 -3.47
C GLU A 133 -18.20 9.29 -2.22
N LEU A 134 -18.00 7.98 -2.03
CA LEU A 134 -17.16 7.45 -0.96
C LEU A 134 -15.72 7.92 -1.13
N LEU A 135 -15.16 7.76 -2.34
CA LEU A 135 -13.80 8.19 -2.66
C LEU A 135 -13.63 9.71 -2.54
N ASN A 136 -14.61 10.50 -3.02
CA ASN A 136 -14.60 11.96 -2.84
C ASN A 136 -14.50 12.34 -1.36
N LYS A 137 -15.29 11.70 -0.50
CA LYS A 137 -15.32 11.95 0.95
C LYS A 137 -14.01 11.55 1.62
N GLN A 138 -13.48 10.36 1.33
CA GLN A 138 -12.21 9.87 1.90
C GLN A 138 -11.04 10.78 1.52
N LEU A 139 -10.92 11.14 0.24
CA LEU A 139 -9.86 12.03 -0.24
C LEU A 139 -9.98 13.44 0.33
N ALA A 140 -11.19 14.00 0.41
CA ALA A 140 -11.39 15.32 1.02
C ALA A 140 -11.01 15.33 2.50
N ALA A 141 -11.39 14.28 3.25
CA ALA A 141 -11.03 14.15 4.66
C ALA A 141 -9.51 13.99 4.86
N ALA A 142 -8.84 13.22 4.00
CA ALA A 142 -7.39 13.06 4.05
C ALA A 142 -6.64 14.34 3.63
N ALA A 143 -7.13 15.06 2.62
CA ALA A 143 -6.56 16.33 2.17
C ALA A 143 -6.66 17.46 3.21
N GLY A 144 -7.65 17.39 4.11
CA GLY A 144 -7.77 18.29 5.25
C GLY A 144 -6.75 18.07 6.37
N LYS A 145 -5.90 17.03 6.28
CA LYS A 145 -4.88 16.70 7.28
C LYS A 145 -3.47 16.99 6.76
N SER A 146 -2.54 17.28 7.66
CA SER A 146 -1.12 17.35 7.31
C SER A 146 -0.57 15.95 6.99
N TYR A 147 0.51 15.90 6.22
CA TYR A 147 1.23 14.65 5.95
C TYR A 147 1.66 13.96 7.25
N GLU A 148 2.16 14.74 8.21
CA GLU A 148 2.63 14.26 9.50
C GLU A 148 1.50 13.61 10.31
N SER A 149 0.29 14.19 10.24
CA SER A 149 -0.91 13.64 10.88
C SER A 149 -1.33 12.30 10.24
N LEU A 150 -1.36 12.24 8.90
CA LEU A 150 -1.65 11.00 8.17
C LEU A 150 -0.64 9.90 8.49
N ARG A 151 0.67 10.22 8.45
CA ARG A 151 1.75 9.29 8.77
C ARG A 151 1.67 8.82 10.22
N SER A 152 1.47 9.74 11.18
CA SER A 152 1.40 9.38 12.60
C SER A 152 0.20 8.47 12.90
N ALA A 153 -0.96 8.74 12.31
CA ALA A 153 -2.15 7.90 12.48
C ALA A 153 -1.91 6.50 11.89
N HIS A 154 -1.34 6.42 10.68
CA HIS A 154 -0.94 5.17 10.04
C HIS A 154 0.04 4.35 10.89
N VAL A 155 1.15 4.95 11.30
CA VAL A 155 2.18 4.26 12.08
C VAL A 155 1.63 3.78 13.41
N LYS A 156 0.81 4.60 14.09
CA LYS A 156 0.17 4.23 15.35
C LYS A 156 -0.74 3.02 15.19
N ASP A 157 -1.59 3.01 14.16
CA ASP A 157 -2.47 1.89 13.84
C ASP A 157 -1.67 0.60 13.55
N HIS A 158 -0.70 0.68 12.62
CA HIS A 158 0.13 -0.47 12.27
C HIS A 158 0.90 -1.02 13.48
N GLN A 159 1.53 -0.14 14.26
CA GLN A 159 2.31 -0.54 15.44
C GLN A 159 1.46 -1.12 16.56
N SER A 160 0.17 -0.78 16.65
CA SER A 160 -0.74 -1.39 17.61
C SER A 160 -0.92 -2.90 17.39
N LEU A 161 -0.67 -3.39 16.16
CA LEU A 161 -0.68 -4.80 15.78
C LEU A 161 0.75 -5.35 15.75
N PHE A 162 1.64 -4.67 15.02
CA PHE A 162 2.98 -5.18 14.72
C PHE A 162 3.85 -5.33 15.98
N ASN A 163 3.82 -4.37 16.90
CA ASN A 163 4.68 -4.39 18.09
C ASN A 163 4.25 -5.40 19.18
N ARG A 164 3.14 -6.13 18.97
CA ARG A 164 2.64 -7.12 19.96
C ARG A 164 3.55 -8.34 20.13
N VAL A 165 4.36 -8.67 19.13
CA VAL A 165 5.32 -9.78 19.19
C VAL A 165 6.67 -9.29 18.71
N ASP A 166 7.70 -9.63 19.47
CA ASP A 166 9.10 -9.46 19.12
C ASP A 166 9.76 -10.84 19.13
N LEU A 167 10.67 -11.07 18.17
CA LEU A 167 11.41 -12.31 18.06
C LEU A 167 12.87 -11.96 17.85
N ASP A 168 13.71 -12.37 18.80
CA ASP A 168 15.16 -12.26 18.72
C ASP A 168 15.75 -13.68 18.57
N THR A 169 16.22 -14.01 17.37
CA THR A 169 16.92 -15.28 17.11
C THR A 169 18.44 -15.16 17.27
N GLY A 170 18.95 -14.00 17.68
CA GLY A 170 20.34 -13.72 17.92
C GLY A 170 20.92 -12.63 17.02
N LYS A 171 22.24 -12.43 17.12
CA LYS A 171 22.93 -11.32 16.46
C LYS A 171 23.62 -11.73 15.18
N THR A 172 23.36 -10.99 14.09
CA THR A 172 24.07 -11.16 12.82
C THR A 172 25.43 -10.47 12.86
N ALA A 173 26.45 -11.10 12.26
CA ALA A 173 27.78 -10.51 12.15
C ALA A 173 27.72 -9.19 11.37
N ALA A 174 28.40 -8.15 11.86
CA ALA A 174 28.31 -6.78 11.30
C ALA A 174 28.54 -6.72 9.78
N LYS A 175 29.50 -7.50 9.26
CA LYS A 175 29.80 -7.58 7.82
C LYS A 175 28.61 -8.07 6.96
N ILE A 176 27.73 -8.91 7.53
CA ILE A 176 26.52 -9.41 6.87
C ILE A 176 25.36 -8.42 7.07
N ALA A 177 25.23 -7.87 8.28
CA ALA A 177 24.16 -6.92 8.61
C ALA A 177 24.20 -5.62 7.77
N LEU A 178 25.38 -5.23 7.27
CA LEU A 178 25.55 -4.06 6.39
C LEU A 178 25.12 -4.30 4.93
N LEU A 179 24.89 -5.55 4.53
CA LEU A 179 24.49 -5.90 3.17
C LEU A 179 23.02 -5.57 2.90
N GLY A 180 22.66 -5.36 1.64
CA GLY A 180 21.26 -5.27 1.23
C GLY A 180 20.54 -6.61 1.46
N THR A 181 19.22 -6.58 1.71
CA THR A 181 18.43 -7.81 1.98
C THR A 181 18.59 -8.89 0.90
N ASN A 182 18.74 -8.49 -0.38
CA ASN A 182 19.00 -9.41 -1.49
C ASN A 182 20.35 -10.13 -1.37
N GLU A 183 21.39 -9.42 -0.94
CA GLU A 183 22.73 -9.96 -0.73
C GLU A 183 22.80 -10.82 0.54
N ARG A 184 22.09 -10.41 1.60
CA ARG A 184 21.91 -11.22 2.82
C ARG A 184 21.27 -12.57 2.49
N LEU A 185 20.20 -12.56 1.70
CA LEU A 185 19.53 -13.79 1.27
C LEU A 185 20.44 -14.70 0.43
N ALA A 186 21.22 -14.12 -0.49
CA ALA A 186 22.19 -14.87 -1.29
C ALA A 186 23.29 -15.49 -0.42
N ALA A 187 23.82 -14.74 0.55
CA ALA A 187 24.81 -15.24 1.50
C ALA A 187 24.25 -16.34 2.41
N TYR A 188 23.02 -16.18 2.90
CA TYR A 188 22.32 -17.20 3.71
C TYR A 188 22.15 -18.51 2.94
N LYS A 189 21.75 -18.44 1.66
CA LYS A 189 21.69 -19.60 0.76
C LYS A 189 23.05 -20.27 0.56
N GLY A 190 24.14 -19.51 0.64
CA GLY A 190 25.52 -20.00 0.62
C GLY A 190 26.04 -20.54 1.96
N GLY A 191 25.21 -20.57 3.01
CA GLY A 191 25.56 -21.11 4.33
C GLY A 191 26.04 -20.07 5.36
N ALA A 192 25.95 -18.77 5.05
CA ALA A 192 26.21 -17.73 6.06
C ALA A 192 25.13 -17.75 7.15
N LYS A 193 25.54 -17.54 8.41
CA LYS A 193 24.60 -17.38 9.53
C LYS A 193 24.06 -15.95 9.56
N ASP A 194 22.75 -15.82 9.55
CA ASP A 194 22.07 -14.53 9.62
C ASP A 194 20.78 -14.59 10.48
N PRO A 195 20.91 -14.68 11.82
CA PRO A 195 19.75 -14.76 12.70
C PRO A 195 18.77 -13.58 12.52
N GLU A 196 19.27 -12.36 12.35
CA GLU A 196 18.40 -11.20 12.13
C GLU A 196 17.58 -11.31 10.83
N LEU A 197 18.04 -12.08 9.82
CA LEU A 197 17.25 -12.35 8.61
C LEU A 197 16.12 -13.35 8.88
N GLU A 198 16.34 -14.32 9.77
CA GLU A 198 15.31 -15.27 10.22
C GLU A 198 14.22 -14.51 10.99
N SER A 199 14.63 -13.64 11.92
CA SER A 199 13.72 -12.74 12.65
C SER A 199 12.96 -11.80 11.70
N LEU A 200 13.65 -11.24 10.70
CA LEU A 200 13.01 -10.43 9.65
C LEU A 200 11.97 -11.23 8.86
N PHE A 201 12.27 -12.47 8.48
CA PHE A 201 11.35 -13.30 7.70
C PHE A 201 10.08 -13.65 8.50
N PHE A 202 10.23 -13.98 9.78
CA PHE A 202 9.10 -14.17 10.70
C PHE A 202 8.22 -12.91 10.79
N GLN A 203 8.83 -11.75 11.05
CA GLN A 203 8.10 -10.49 11.15
C GLN A 203 7.50 -10.05 9.82
N TYR A 204 8.09 -10.45 8.69
CA TYR A 204 7.55 -10.16 7.37
C TYR A 204 6.22 -10.89 7.13
N GLY A 205 6.06 -12.13 7.62
CA GLY A 205 4.77 -12.84 7.58
C GLY A 205 3.67 -12.08 8.33
N ARG A 206 3.98 -11.57 9.53
CA ARG A 206 3.06 -10.73 10.32
C ARG A 206 2.73 -9.40 9.61
N TYR A 207 3.75 -8.74 9.06
CA TYR A 207 3.58 -7.52 8.26
C TYR A 207 2.66 -7.75 7.05
N LEU A 208 2.85 -8.86 6.32
CA LEU A 208 2.02 -9.20 5.16
C LEU A 208 0.57 -9.43 5.57
N LEU A 209 0.32 -10.18 6.65
CA LEU A 209 -1.05 -10.42 7.13
C LEU A 209 -1.74 -9.12 7.55
N ILE A 210 -1.07 -8.24 8.31
CA ILE A 210 -1.58 -6.90 8.65
C ILE A 210 -1.88 -6.08 7.38
N GLY A 211 -1.04 -6.20 6.36
CA GLY A 211 -1.18 -5.47 5.10
C GLY A 211 -2.27 -6.00 4.17
N SER A 212 -2.68 -7.27 4.31
CA SER A 212 -3.62 -7.92 3.38
C SER A 212 -4.93 -8.40 4.01
N SER A 213 -5.06 -8.40 5.34
CA SER A 213 -6.27 -8.88 6.01
C SER A 213 -6.55 -8.07 7.27
N ARG A 214 -7.33 -7.01 7.13
CA ARG A 214 -7.82 -6.17 8.22
C ARG A 214 -9.33 -6.33 8.36
N PRO A 215 -9.91 -6.12 9.55
CA PRO A 215 -11.36 -6.10 9.73
C PRO A 215 -12.08 -5.25 8.68
N GLY A 216 -13.14 -5.81 8.09
CA GLY A 216 -13.94 -5.18 7.04
C GLY A 216 -13.38 -5.32 5.61
N CYS A 217 -12.27 -6.02 5.40
CA CYS A 217 -11.75 -6.37 4.08
C CYS A 217 -12.13 -7.79 3.67
N LEU A 218 -11.84 -8.17 2.43
CA LEU A 218 -11.81 -9.57 2.01
C LEU A 218 -10.57 -10.29 2.57
N PRO A 219 -10.59 -11.63 2.71
CA PRO A 219 -9.44 -12.37 3.19
C PRO A 219 -8.24 -12.32 2.21
N ALA A 220 -7.06 -12.61 2.74
CA ALA A 220 -5.84 -12.70 1.94
C ALA A 220 -5.94 -13.86 0.95
N ASN A 221 -5.82 -13.56 -0.35
CA ASN A 221 -5.84 -14.58 -1.41
C ASN A 221 -4.44 -15.19 -1.63
N LEU A 222 -4.24 -15.98 -2.70
CA LEU A 222 -2.95 -16.60 -3.03
C LEU A 222 -1.75 -15.63 -3.12
N GLN A 223 -1.99 -14.33 -3.34
CA GLN A 223 -0.97 -13.28 -3.42
C GLN A 223 -1.22 -12.17 -2.37
N GLY A 224 -2.00 -12.46 -1.33
CA GLY A 224 -2.49 -11.46 -0.36
C GLY A 224 -3.44 -10.49 -1.04
N ILE A 225 -2.91 -9.33 -1.44
CA ILE A 225 -3.60 -8.31 -2.25
C ILE A 225 -2.72 -7.78 -3.40
N TRP A 226 -1.53 -8.35 -3.61
CA TRP A 226 -0.51 -7.80 -4.50
C TRP A 226 -0.40 -8.59 -5.80
N ASN A 227 -1.16 -8.17 -6.82
CA ASN A 227 -1.14 -8.76 -8.15
C ASN A 227 -1.06 -7.67 -9.24
N GLN A 228 -0.27 -7.93 -10.28
CA GLN A 228 -0.09 -7.02 -11.42
C GLN A 228 -0.59 -7.60 -12.76
N LYS A 229 -1.28 -8.76 -12.72
CA LYS A 229 -1.71 -9.49 -13.92
C LYS A 229 -3.23 -9.70 -13.92
N ASN A 230 -3.89 -9.32 -15.00
CA ASN A 230 -5.31 -9.65 -15.20
C ASN A 230 -5.57 -11.17 -15.35
N ASN A 231 -4.55 -11.92 -15.76
CA ASN A 231 -4.55 -13.37 -15.82
C ASN A 231 -3.49 -13.93 -14.86
N ALA A 232 -3.78 -13.86 -13.57
CA ALA A 232 -2.87 -14.33 -12.52
C ALA A 232 -2.79 -15.87 -12.49
N PRO A 233 -1.63 -16.46 -12.12
CA PRO A 233 -1.54 -17.89 -11.84
C PRO A 233 -2.60 -18.33 -10.84
N TRP A 234 -3.33 -19.40 -11.17
CA TRP A 234 -4.47 -19.90 -10.38
C TRP A 234 -5.49 -18.82 -10.02
N HIS A 235 -5.68 -17.84 -10.91
CA HIS A 235 -6.57 -16.69 -10.73
C HIS A 235 -6.31 -15.82 -9.49
N SER A 236 -5.21 -16.07 -8.75
CA SER A 236 -4.98 -15.48 -7.43
C SER A 236 -6.20 -15.62 -6.51
N ASP A 237 -6.93 -16.73 -6.62
CA ASP A 237 -8.20 -16.95 -5.92
C ASP A 237 -7.99 -17.45 -4.46
N TYR A 238 -9.03 -18.07 -3.90
CA TYR A 238 -8.97 -18.76 -2.63
C TYR A 238 -8.87 -20.28 -2.84
N HIS A 239 -7.66 -20.83 -2.76
CA HIS A 239 -7.45 -22.29 -2.74
C HIS A 239 -7.70 -22.85 -1.33
N THR A 240 -8.78 -23.62 -1.18
CA THR A 240 -9.32 -24.09 0.11
C THR A 240 -8.86 -25.47 0.55
N ASN A 241 -7.86 -26.05 -0.12
CA ASN A 241 -7.32 -27.38 0.25
C ASN A 241 -5.93 -27.33 0.92
N ILE A 242 -5.34 -26.14 1.09
CA ILE A 242 -4.16 -25.89 1.94
C ILE A 242 -3.82 -24.39 2.02
N ASN A 243 -3.97 -23.65 0.91
CA ASN A 243 -3.36 -22.32 0.78
C ASN A 243 -4.03 -21.27 1.67
N ILE A 244 -5.36 -21.16 1.62
CA ILE A 244 -6.05 -20.18 2.46
C ILE A 244 -5.89 -20.53 3.93
N GLN A 245 -5.89 -21.81 4.30
CA GLN A 245 -5.60 -22.21 5.69
C GLN A 245 -4.21 -21.75 6.12
N MET A 246 -3.21 -21.96 5.26
CA MET A 246 -1.83 -21.56 5.53
C MET A 246 -1.68 -20.04 5.67
N ASN A 247 -2.42 -19.24 4.89
CA ASN A 247 -2.44 -17.79 5.05
C ASN A 247 -2.81 -17.36 6.48
N TYR A 248 -3.67 -18.13 7.15
CA TYR A 248 -4.24 -17.78 8.46
C TYR A 248 -3.67 -18.56 9.65
N TRP A 249 -2.83 -19.59 9.43
CA TRP A 249 -2.08 -20.24 10.51
C TRP A 249 -1.37 -19.28 11.48
N PRO A 250 -0.73 -18.18 11.02
CA PRO A 250 -0.08 -17.26 11.95
C PRO A 250 -1.04 -16.31 12.67
N ALA A 251 -2.30 -16.14 12.25
CA ALA A 251 -3.18 -15.08 12.75
C ALA A 251 -3.30 -15.10 14.28
N GLU A 252 -3.71 -16.23 14.85
CA GLU A 252 -3.87 -16.37 16.30
C GLU A 252 -2.52 -16.48 17.03
N GLN A 253 -1.63 -17.35 16.54
CA GLN A 253 -0.37 -17.69 17.22
C GLN A 253 0.61 -16.50 17.26
N THR A 254 0.48 -15.55 16.34
CA THR A 254 1.34 -14.35 16.27
C THR A 254 0.65 -13.06 16.71
N ASN A 255 -0.45 -13.20 17.47
CA ASN A 255 -1.17 -12.13 18.14
C ASN A 255 -1.79 -11.10 17.18
N LEU A 256 -2.46 -11.60 16.14
CA LEU A 256 -3.15 -10.86 15.09
C LEU A 256 -4.57 -11.43 14.87
N ALA A 257 -5.27 -11.78 15.96
CA ALA A 257 -6.61 -12.39 15.91
C ALA A 257 -7.60 -11.57 15.07
N GLU A 258 -7.56 -10.24 15.17
CA GLU A 258 -8.43 -9.35 14.41
C GLU A 258 -8.17 -9.42 12.89
N CYS A 259 -6.97 -9.85 12.48
CA CYS A 259 -6.67 -10.08 11.07
C CYS A 259 -7.27 -11.40 10.55
N HIS A 260 -7.85 -12.24 11.41
CA HIS A 260 -8.53 -13.48 11.05
C HIS A 260 -10.01 -13.25 10.67
N GLU A 261 -10.61 -12.15 11.14
CA GLU A 261 -12.02 -11.79 10.92
C GLU A 261 -12.43 -11.88 9.45
N PRO A 262 -11.66 -11.35 8.46
CA PRO A 262 -12.04 -11.46 7.05
C PRO A 262 -12.24 -12.89 6.53
N LEU A 263 -11.52 -13.87 7.08
CA LEU A 263 -11.72 -15.27 6.71
C LEU A 263 -13.01 -15.82 7.33
N ILE A 264 -13.26 -15.48 8.60
CA ILE A 264 -14.45 -15.91 9.34
C ILE A 264 -15.70 -15.36 8.64
N ASP A 265 -15.71 -14.05 8.33
CA ASP A 265 -16.80 -13.39 7.60
C ASP A 265 -17.05 -13.99 6.21
N MET A 266 -16.02 -14.55 5.56
CA MET A 266 -16.17 -15.22 4.25
C MET A 266 -16.76 -16.63 4.38
N ILE A 267 -16.54 -17.30 5.52
CA ILE A 267 -17.05 -18.65 5.78
C ILE A 267 -18.54 -18.63 6.16
N GLU A 268 -18.97 -17.58 6.86
CA GLU A 268 -20.37 -17.33 7.23
C GLU A 268 -21.28 -17.00 6.03
#